data_AF-B4X5K0-F1
#
_entry.id   AF-B4X5K0-F1
#
_cell.length_a   1.000
_cell.length_b   1.000
_cell.length_c   1.000
_cell.angle_alpha   90.00
_cell.angle_beta   90.00
_cell.angle_gamma   90.00
#
_symmetry.space_group_name_H-M   'P 1'
#
loop_
_entity.id
_entity.type
_entity.pdbx_description
1 polymer ?
#
loop_
_entity_poly.entity_id
_entity_poly.type
_entity_poly.pdbx_seq_one_letter_code
_entity_poly.pdbx_strand_id
1 'polypeptide(L)' 'MTLMLEMRSSCESCQCSLAADAEAYICSYECTFCVDCCTIHASRCPNCQGELVKRPRRQEASNESG' A
#
# COMPACT_ATOMS: atom_id res chain seq x y z
N MET A 1 -4.04 27.10 5.57
CA MET A 1 -4.78 25.81 5.59
C MET A 1 -4.58 25.15 4.24
N THR A 2 -3.36 24.74 3.93
CA THR A 2 -3.01 24.14 2.64
C THR A 2 -3.41 22.67 2.65
N LEU A 3 -4.62 22.41 2.16
CA LEU A 3 -5.02 21.14 1.56
C LEU A 3 -4.26 21.04 0.22
N MET A 4 -2.98 20.68 0.27
CA MET A 4 -2.20 20.41 -0.93
C MET A 4 -2.22 18.91 -1.22
N LEU A 5 -2.78 18.56 -2.37
CA LEU A 5 -2.74 17.24 -2.98
C LEU A 5 -1.27 16.85 -3.21
N GLU A 6 -0.67 16.11 -2.29
CA GLU A 6 0.64 15.49 -2.49
C GLU A 6 0.44 14.06 -3.01
N MET A 7 1.09 13.77 -4.14
CA MET A 7 1.03 12.52 -4.89
C MET A 7 1.14 11.30 -3.94
N ARG A 8 0.00 10.64 -3.70
CA ARG A 8 -0.22 9.61 -2.67
C ARG A 8 0.70 8.41 -2.86
N SER A 9 1.84 8.47 -2.20
CA SER A 9 2.76 7.35 -1.93
C SER A 9 3.01 7.26 -0.43
N SER A 10 1.96 7.45 0.34
CA SER A 10 1.96 7.42 1.80
C SER A 10 0.91 6.45 2.31
N CYS A 11 1.13 5.93 3.52
CA CYS A 11 0.22 4.97 4.15
C CYS A 11 -1.17 5.59 4.34
N GLU A 12 -2.25 4.93 3.94
CA GLU A 12 -3.62 5.46 4.13
C GLU A 12 -4.05 5.55 5.60
N SER A 13 -3.42 4.79 6.51
CA SER A 13 -3.74 4.79 7.94
C SER A 13 -2.93 5.84 8.73
N CYS A 14 -1.61 5.85 8.58
CA CYS A 14 -0.71 6.75 9.34
C CYS A 14 -0.11 7.90 8.53
N GLN A 15 -0.35 7.95 7.22
CA GLN A 15 0.19 8.95 6.28
C GLN A 15 1.72 9.07 6.25
N CYS A 16 2.45 8.08 6.75
CA CYS A 16 3.90 8.02 6.61
C CYS A 16 4.32 7.88 5.15
N SER A 17 5.44 8.52 4.77
CA SER A 17 6.04 8.44 3.45
C SER A 17 6.53 7.02 3.16
N LEU A 18 6.03 6.40 2.09
CA LEU A 18 6.48 5.09 1.61
C LEU A 18 7.36 5.30 0.39
N ALA A 19 8.65 5.01 0.51
CA ALA A 19 9.54 5.05 -0.65
C ALA A 19 9.12 3.99 -1.67
N ALA A 20 9.40 4.23 -2.95
CA ALA A 20 9.04 3.30 -4.03
C ALA A 20 9.68 1.90 -3.85
N ASP A 21 10.82 1.83 -3.18
CA ASP A 21 11.57 0.61 -2.86
C ASP A 21 11.27 0.06 -1.45
N ALA A 22 10.54 0.81 -0.62
CA ALA A 22 10.22 0.38 0.72
C ALA A 22 9.18 -0.76 0.72
N GLU A 23 9.24 -1.59 1.76
CA GLU A 23 8.23 -2.62 1.99
C GLU A 23 6.87 -1.98 2.31
N ALA A 24 5.95 -2.07 1.36
CA ALA A 24 4.58 -1.61 1.48
C ALA A 24 3.63 -2.74 1.10
N TYR A 25 2.41 -2.66 1.61
CA TYR A 25 1.32 -3.59 1.29
C TYR A 25 0.24 -2.85 0.53
N ILE A 26 -0.38 -3.54 -0.43
CA ILE A 26 -1.44 -3.01 -1.27
C ILE A 26 -2.60 -4.00 -1.31
N CYS A 27 -3.84 -3.52 -1.38
CA CYS A 27 -5.02 -4.38 -1.60
C CYS A 27 -5.47 -4.35 -3.07
N SER A 28 -6.46 -5.18 -3.44
CA SER A 28 -7.05 -5.19 -4.80
C SER A 28 -7.68 -3.87 -5.24
N TYR A 29 -8.00 -2.99 -4.30
CA TYR A 29 -8.53 -1.65 -4.54
C TYR A 29 -7.44 -0.57 -4.51
N GLU A 30 -6.17 -0.99 -4.57
CA GLU A 30 -5.00 -0.11 -4.64
C GLU A 30 -4.76 0.77 -3.40
N CYS A 31 -5.38 0.45 -2.25
CA CYS A 31 -5.05 1.09 -0.98
C CYS A 31 -3.66 0.62 -0.49
N THR A 32 -2.78 1.57 -0.15
CA THR A 32 -1.41 1.29 0.26
C THR A 32 -1.21 1.51 1.77
N PHE A 33 -0.57 0.55 2.44
CA PHE A 33 -0.27 0.58 3.87
C PHE A 33 1.19 0.19 4.15
N CYS A 34 1.77 0.76 5.21
CA CYS A 34 3.08 0.33 5.69
C CYS A 34 3.01 -1.03 6.40
N VAL A 35 4.16 -1.66 6.62
CA VAL A 35 4.29 -2.95 7.32
C VAL A 35 3.66 -2.90 8.72
N ASP A 36 3.84 -1.78 9.43
CA ASP A 36 3.28 -1.56 10.76
C ASP A 36 1.75 -1.57 10.73
N CYS A 37 1.14 -0.74 9.90
CA CYS A 37 -0.32 -0.68 9.75
C CYS A 37 -0.90 -2.01 9.24
N CYS A 38 -0.22 -2.68 8.31
CA CYS A 38 -0.60 -4.01 7.86
C CYS A 38 -0.66 -4.99 9.05
N THR A 39 0.34 -4.98 9.92
CA THR A 39 0.41 -5.83 11.12
C THR A 39 -0.69 -5.47 12.13
N ILE A 40 -0.92 -4.18 12.37
CA ILE A 40 -1.97 -3.67 13.27
C ILE A 40 -3.37 -4.11 12.80
N HIS A 41 -3.61 -4.07 11.48
CA HIS A 41 -4.87 -4.48 10.89
C HIS A 41 -4.91 -5.97 10.50
N ALA A 42 -3.96 -6.78 10.98
CA ALA A 42 -3.87 -8.22 10.72
C ALA A 42 -3.97 -8.57 9.22
N SER A 43 -3.22 -7.84 8.39
CA SER A 43 -3.18 -7.98 6.93
C SER A 43 -4.54 -7.79 6.26
N ARG A 44 -5.44 -7.02 6.86
CA ARG A 44 -6.74 -6.65 6.30
C ARG A 44 -6.85 -5.15 6.08
N CYS A 45 -7.32 -4.75 4.90
CA CYS A 45 -7.53 -3.35 4.57
C CYS A 45 -8.73 -2.80 5.36
N PRO A 46 -8.57 -1.76 6.20
CA PRO A 46 -9.70 -1.18 6.93
C PRO A 46 -10.71 -0.46 6.01
N ASN A 47 -10.28 0.02 4.84
CA ASN A 47 -11.14 0.73 3.88
C ASN A 47 -12.00 -0.22 3.05
N CYS A 48 -11.40 -1.29 2.51
CA CYS A 48 -12.07 -2.20 1.57
C CYS A 48 -12.35 -3.59 2.16
N GLN A 49 -11.91 -3.87 3.39
CA GLN A 49 -11.95 -5.18 4.06
C GLN A 49 -11.29 -6.35 3.27
N GLY A 50 -10.53 -6.03 2.21
CA GLY A 50 -9.76 -7.00 1.44
C GLY A 50 -8.44 -7.41 2.10
N GLU A 51 -7.78 -8.41 1.53
CA GLU A 51 -6.45 -8.85 1.96
C GLU A 51 -5.37 -7.85 1.52
N LEU A 52 -4.45 -7.55 2.43
CA LEU A 52 -3.27 -6.74 2.16
C LEU A 52 -2.11 -7.65 1.75
N VAL A 53 -1.73 -7.59 0.47
CA VAL A 53 -0.60 -8.33 -0.07
C VAL A 53 0.60 -7.42 -0.25
N LYS A 54 1.81 -7.97 -0.19
CA LYS A 54 3.03 -7.17 -0.35
C LYS A 54 3.07 -6.57 -1.75
N ARG A 55 3.32 -5.25 -1.84
CA ARG A 55 3.43 -4.53 -3.12
C ARG A 55 4.53 -5.19 -3.95
N PRO A 56 4.25 -5.66 -5.18
CA PRO A 56 5.29 -6.21 -6.03
C PRO A 56 6.32 -5.11 -6.29
N ARG A 57 7.59 -5.38 -5.96
CA ARG A 57 8.70 -4.50 -6.35
C ARG A 57 8.81 -4.54 -7.86
N ARG A 58 9.17 -3.41 -8.49
CA ARG A 58 9.44 -3.34 -9.93
C ARG A 58 10.66 -4.21 -10.24
N GLN A 59 10.45 -5.50 -10.41
CA GLN A 59 11.28 -6.36 -11.24
C GLN A 59 10.69 -6.19 -12.64
N GLU A 60 11.52 -5.74 -13.58
CA GLU A 60 11.12 -5.67 -14.98
C GLU A 60 10.80 -7.11 -15.44
N ALA A 61 9.51 -7.35 -15.77
CA ALA A 61 8.92 -8.63 -16.21
C ALA A 61 8.90 -9.74 -15.13
N SER A 62 7.89 -10.61 -15.00
CA SER A 62 7.03 -11.23 -16.01
C SER A 62 5.73 -11.75 -15.38
N ASN A 63 4.72 -12.02 -16.23
CA ASN A 63 3.70 -13.08 -16.13
C ASN A 63 2.24 -12.64 -15.91
N GLU A 64 1.59 -12.33 -17.04
CA GLU A 64 0.31 -12.93 -17.43
C GLU A 64 0.02 -14.32 -16.82
N SER A 65 -1.17 -14.54 -16.26
CA SER A 65 -1.75 -15.88 -16.06
C SER A 65 -3.25 -15.78 -15.83
N GLY A 66 -4.03 -16.27 -16.80
CA GLY A 66 -5.48 -16.44 -16.73
C GLY A 66 -6.15 -16.26 -18.08
#